data_AF-A0A0M0BNA4-F1
#
_entry.id   AF-A0A0M0BNA4-F1
#
_cell.length_a   1.000
_cell.length_b   1.000
_cell.length_c   1.000
_cell.angle_alpha   90.00
_cell.angle_beta   90.00
_cell.angle_gamma   90.00
#
_symmetry.space_group_name_H-M   'P 1'
#
loop_
_entity.id
_entity.type
_entity.pdbx_description
1 polymer ?
#
loop_
_entity_poly.entity_id
_entity_poly.type
_entity_poly.pdbx_seq_one_letter_code
_entity_poly.pdbx_strand_id
1 'polypeptide(L)' 'MKHLFCDCCGDEVVAVYPCKFVFHDNLVTEFNVCLDCMETGTLNINLKRKRLVSKILLRLSKKQ' A
#
# COMPACT_ATOMS: atom_id res chain seq x y z
N MET A 1 2.02 -10.56 -20.13
CA MET A 1 0.94 -9.98 -19.30
C MET A 1 1.59 -8.99 -18.34
N LYS A 2 0.94 -7.87 -17.98
CA LYS A 2 1.53 -6.94 -17.00
C LYS A 2 1.52 -7.62 -15.62
N HIS A 3 2.69 -7.78 -15.02
CA HIS A 3 2.83 -8.22 -13.63
C HIS A 3 2.23 -7.12 -12.71
N LEU A 4 1.17 -7.45 -11.97
CA LEU A 4 0.57 -6.56 -10.98
C LEU A 4 1.00 -7.02 -9.59
N PHE A 5 1.30 -6.08 -8.71
CA PHE A 5 1.72 -6.36 -7.34
C PHE A 5 0.79 -5.65 -6.36
N CYS A 6 0.36 -6.36 -5.34
CA CYS A 6 -0.39 -5.77 -4.23
C CYS A 6 0.57 -4.97 -3.34
N ASP A 7 0.28 -3.70 -3.07
CA ASP A 7 1.05 -2.84 -2.18
C ASP A 7 0.94 -3.29 -0.70
N CYS A 8 -0.09 -4.07 -0.33
CA CYS A 8 -0.29 -4.59 1.03
C CYS A 8 0.56 -5.85 1.31
N CYS A 9 0.24 -6.96 0.65
CA CYS A 9 0.97 -8.21 0.85
C CYS A 9 2.32 -8.21 0.11
N GLY A 10 2.44 -7.50 -1.02
CA GLY A 10 3.62 -7.45 -1.91
C GLY A 10 3.66 -8.58 -2.95
N ASP A 11 2.63 -9.43 -2.99
CA ASP A 11 2.59 -10.59 -3.87
C ASP A 11 2.12 -10.20 -5.27
N GLU A 12 2.52 -11.01 -6.25
CA GLU A 12 2.03 -10.89 -7.62
C GLU A 12 0.58 -11.40 -7.69
N VAL A 13 -0.29 -10.60 -8.29
CA VAL A 13 -1.74 -10.85 -8.30
C VAL A 13 -2.32 -10.59 -9.68
N VAL A 14 -3.50 -11.15 -9.94
CA VAL A 14 -4.21 -10.98 -11.22
C VAL A 14 -4.88 -9.61 -11.33
N ALA A 15 -5.26 -9.02 -10.20
CA ALA A 15 -5.93 -7.72 -10.14
C ALA A 15 -5.55 -6.96 -8.86
N VAL A 16 -5.53 -5.63 -8.99
CA VAL A 16 -5.38 -4.70 -7.87
C VAL A 16 -6.38 -3.57 -8.03
N TYR A 17 -6.79 -3.01 -6.90
CA TYR A 17 -7.76 -1.93 -6.80
C TYR A 17 -7.12 -0.73 -6.10
N PRO A 18 -7.23 0.48 -6.67
CA PRO A 18 -6.69 1.68 -6.05
C PRO A 18 -7.50 2.07 -4.81
N CYS A 19 -6.84 2.12 -3.66
CA CYS A 19 -7.39 2.49 -2.37
C CYS A 19 -6.75 3.77 -1.84
N LYS A 20 -7.57 4.69 -1.34
CA LYS A 20 -7.11 5.93 -0.72
C LYS A 20 -7.02 5.75 0.80
N PHE A 21 -5.83 5.96 1.35
CA PHE A 21 -5.55 5.92 2.78
C PHE A 21 -5.33 7.35 3.29
N VAL A 22 -6.02 7.68 4.36
CA VAL A 22 -5.87 8.95 5.08
C VAL A 22 -5.31 8.62 6.46
N PHE A 23 -4.08 9.06 6.72
CA PHE A 23 -3.43 8.88 8.02
C PHE A 23 -3.87 9.98 8.99
N HIS A 24 -3.67 9.76 10.30
CA HIS A 24 -4.05 10.71 11.35
C HIS A 24 -3.39 12.10 11.21
N ASP A 25 -2.24 12.20 10.54
CA ASP A 25 -1.53 13.45 10.25
C ASP A 25 -2.02 14.15 8.95
N ASN A 26 -3.19 13.73 8.45
CA ASN A 26 -3.78 14.11 7.16
C ASN A 26 -2.92 13.75 5.94
N LEU A 27 -1.90 12.88 6.08
CA LEU A 27 -1.21 12.36 4.92
C LEU A 27 -2.18 11.50 4.11
N VAL A 28 -2.26 11.78 2.81
CA VAL A 28 -3.07 11.00 1.88
C VAL A 28 -2.16 10.19 0.98
N THR A 29 -2.38 8.89 0.91
CA THR A 29 -1.63 8.00 0.00
C THR A 29 -2.56 7.02 -0.68
N GLU A 30 -2.25 6.71 -1.94
CA GLU A 30 -2.95 5.71 -2.72
C GLU A 30 -2.12 4.43 -2.78
N PHE A 31 -2.76 3.29 -2.54
CA PHE A 31 -2.18 1.96 -2.62
C PHE A 31 -3.02 1.06 -3.51
N ASN A 32 -2.37 0.23 -4.31
CA ASN A 32 -3.01 -0.79 -5.12
C ASN A 32 -3.14 -2.08 -4.31
N VAL A 33 -4.35 -2.45 -3.92
CA VAL A 33 -4.61 -3.57 -3.00
C VAL A 33 -5.35 -4.70 -3.73
N CYS A 34 -5.00 -5.96 -3.50
CA CYS A 34 -5.74 -7.10 -4.04
C CYS A 34 -7.03 -7.37 -3.26
N LEU A 35 -7.97 -8.11 -3.87
CA LEU A 35 -9.26 -8.44 -3.25
C LEU A 35 -9.09 -9.15 -1.91
N ASP A 36 -8.19 -10.13 -1.83
CA ASP A 36 -7.94 -10.90 -0.59
C ASP A 36 -7.56 -10.01 0.60
N CYS A 37 -6.72 -8.99 0.36
CA CYS A 37 -6.31 -8.05 1.41
C CYS A 37 -7.44 -7.08 1.80
N MET A 38 -8.40 -6.82 0.91
CA MET A 38 -9.58 -6.00 1.21
C MET A 38 -10.60 -6.77 2.06
N GLU A 39 -10.87 -8.03 1.70
CA GLU A 39 -11.90 -8.87 2.35
C GLU A 39 -11.59 -9.16 3.82
N THR A 40 -10.32 -9.29 4.18
CA THR A 40 -9.92 -9.52 5.58
C THR A 40 -10.19 -8.36 6.53
N GLY A 41 -10.60 -7.18 6.03
CA GLY A 41 -10.87 -5.98 6.82
C GLY A 41 -9.64 -5.40 7.57
N THR A 42 -8.52 -6.12 7.54
CA THR A 42 -7.27 -5.80 8.22
C THR A 42 -6.16 -5.75 7.18
N LEU A 43 -5.64 -4.56 6.90
CA LEU A 43 -4.47 -4.42 6.03
C LEU A 43 -3.20 -4.76 6.80
N ASN A 44 -2.70 -5.98 6.60
CA ASN A 44 -1.39 -6.38 7.09
C ASN A 44 -0.29 -5.83 6.20
N ILE A 45 0.12 -4.60 6.49
CA ILE A 45 1.24 -3.95 5.83
C ILE A 45 2.55 -4.57 6.35
N ASN A 46 3.24 -5.31 5.49
CA ASN A 46 4.56 -5.83 5.83
C ASN A 46 5.62 -4.71 5.74
N LEU A 47 5.94 -4.11 6.90
CA LEU A 47 6.94 -3.04 6.98
C LEU A 47 8.37 -3.47 6.63
N LYS A 48 8.65 -4.79 6.56
CA LYS A 48 9.95 -5.30 6.05
C LYS A 48 10.04 -5.25 4.53
N ARG A 49 8.90 -5.25 3.81
CA ARG A 49 8.88 -5.05 2.35
C ARG A 49 9.05 -3.55 2.08
N LYS A 50 10.31 -3.15 1.93
CA LYS A 50 10.81 -1.76 1.86
C LYS A 50 10.00 -0.80 0.98
N ARG A 51 9.30 -1.23 -0.08
CA ARG A 51 8.64 -0.31 -1.04
C ARG A 51 7.53 0.55 -0.43
N LEU A 52 6.64 -0.02 0.38
CA LEU A 52 5.54 0.75 0.98
C LEU A 52 6.07 1.72 2.04
N VAL A 53 6.95 1.21 2.90
CA VAL A 53 7.60 1.99 3.96
C VAL A 53 8.47 3.07 3.37
N SER A 54 9.27 2.80 2.33
CA SER A 54 10.06 3.80 1.65
C SER A 54 9.19 4.88 1.02
N LYS A 55 8.04 4.55 0.40
CA LYS A 55 7.11 5.56 -0.13
C LYS A 55 6.49 6.43 0.96
N ILE A 56 6.07 5.82 2.07
CA ILE A 56 5.51 6.53 3.22
C ILE A 56 6.58 7.41 3.88
N LEU A 57 7.76 6.85 4.18
CA LEU A 57 8.89 7.57 4.78
C LEU A 57 9.40 8.69 3.86
N LEU A 58 9.48 8.49 2.54
CA LEU A 58 9.84 9.54 1.58
C LEU A 58 8.83 10.68 1.56
N ARG A 59 7.54 10.39 1.77
CA ARG A 59 6.50 11.41 1.85
C ARG A 59 6.53 12.14 3.19
N LEU A 60 6.79 11.43 4.29
CA LEU A 60 6.96 12.02 5.62
C LEU A 60 8.24 12.86 5.71
N SER A 61 9.34 12.43 5.10
CA SER A 61 10.62 13.16 5.13
C SER A 61 10.61 14.45 4.30
N LYS A 62 9.72 14.55 3.31
CA LYS A 62 9.54 15.76 2.48
C LYS A 62 8.61 16.80 3.10
N LYS A 63 8.01 16.50 4.26
CA LYS A 63 7.14 17.41 5.02
C LYS A 63 7.94 18.24 6.05
N GLN A 64 9.27 18.10 6.09
CA GLN A 64 10.21 18.96 6.83
C GLN A 64 10.65 20.15 5.99
#